data_AF-A0A7J7SE92-F1
#
_entry.id   AF-A0A7J7SE92-F1
#
_cell.length_a   1.000
_cell.length_b   1.000
_cell.length_c   1.000
_cell.angle_alpha   90.00
_cell.angle_beta   90.00
_cell.angle_gamma   90.00
#
_symmetry.space_group_name_H-M   'P 1'
#
loop_
_entity.id
_entity.type
_entity.pdbx_description
1 polymer ?
#
loop_
_entity_poly.entity_id
_entity_poly.type
_entity_poly.pdbx_seq_one_letter_code
_entity_poly.pdbx_strand_id
1 'polypeptide(L)'
;MAEQEPTAEQLAQIAAENEEDEHSVNYKPPAQKSIQEIQELDKDDESLRKYKEALLGRVAVSAVDKTDYMVGSYGPRAEEYEFLTPMEEAPKGMLARGSYNIKSRFTDDDKTDHLSWEWNLTIKKEWKD
;
A
#
# COMPACT_ATOMS: atom_id res chain seq x y z
N MET A 1 21.51 44.45 30.80
CA MET A 1 20.39 43.78 30.11
C MET A 1 19.85 42.77 31.10
N ALA A 2 18.61 42.94 31.58
CA ALA A 2 18.03 42.07 32.60
C ALA A 2 17.27 40.94 31.89
N GLU A 3 17.87 39.76 31.85
CA GLU A 3 17.22 38.53 31.42
C GLU A 3 16.44 38.01 32.64
N GLN A 4 15.18 38.44 32.77
CA GLN A 4 14.28 37.88 33.78
C GLN A 4 13.76 36.54 33.24
N GLU A 5 14.26 35.45 33.81
CA GLU A 5 13.74 34.10 33.58
C GLU A 5 12.29 34.03 34.11
N PRO A 6 11.31 33.56 33.33
CA PRO A 6 9.91 33.55 33.74
C PRO A 6 9.72 32.63 34.96
N THR A 7 9.10 33.18 36.00
CA THR A 7 8.88 32.47 37.27
C THR A 7 7.97 31.24 37.06
N ALA A 8 8.14 30.20 37.88
CA ALA A 8 7.35 28.96 37.81
C ALA A 8 5.82 29.20 37.84
N GLU A 9 5.36 30.25 38.51
CA GLU A 9 3.95 30.67 38.50
C GLU A 9 3.49 31.18 37.13
N GLN A 10 4.33 31.88 36.38
CA GLN A 10 3.99 32.33 35.02
C GLN A 10 3.92 31.15 34.05
N LEU A 11 4.82 30.17 34.19
CA LEU A 11 4.76 28.92 33.42
C LEU A 11 3.49 28.11 33.73
N ALA A 12 3.10 28.05 35.00
CA ALA A 12 1.86 27.40 35.43
C ALA A 12 0.61 28.12 34.91
N GLN A 13 0.64 29.46 34.85
CA GLN A 13 -0.48 30.26 34.36
C GLN A 13 -0.65 30.15 32.84
N ILE A 14 0.46 30.08 32.08
CA ILE A 14 0.45 29.81 30.63
C ILE A 14 -0.04 28.37 30.34
N ALA A 15 0.32 27.40 31.18
CA ALA A 15 -0.16 26.03 31.08
C ALA A 15 -1.66 25.91 31.39
N ALA A 16 -2.13 26.60 32.44
CA ALA A 16 -3.54 26.64 32.80
C ALA A 16 -4.42 27.34 31.74
N GLU A 17 -3.92 28.39 31.09
CA GLU A 17 -4.61 29.04 29.96
C GLU A 17 -4.70 28.15 28.71
N ASN A 18 -3.84 27.13 28.57
CA ASN A 18 -3.93 26.12 27.51
C ASN A 18 -4.82 24.93 27.89
N GLU A 19 -5.24 24.81 29.15
CA GLU A 19 -6.10 23.73 29.65
C GLU A 19 -7.61 24.04 29.58
N GLU A 20 -8.01 25.25 29.16
CA GLU A 20 -9.45 25.66 29.12
C GLU A 20 -10.08 25.74 27.73
N ASP A 21 -9.44 25.18 26.70
CA ASP A 21 -10.08 24.92 25.41
C ASP A 21 -10.02 23.43 25.06
N GLU A 22 -10.47 22.58 26.00
CA GLU A 22 -11.12 21.32 25.64
C GLU A 22 -12.48 21.66 24.97
N HIS A 23 -12.43 22.36 23.83
CA HIS A 23 -13.45 22.20 22.80
C HIS A 23 -13.36 20.73 22.41
N SER A 24 -14.10 19.89 23.13
CA SER A 24 -14.51 18.58 22.68
C SER A 24 -15.38 18.81 21.44
N VAL A 25 -14.71 19.15 20.34
CA VAL A 25 -15.24 19.07 19.00
C VAL A 25 -15.64 17.61 18.87
N ASN A 26 -16.95 17.37 18.98
CA ASN A 26 -17.58 16.06 18.89
C ASN A 26 -17.40 15.50 17.48
N TYR A 27 -16.15 15.18 17.14
CA TYR A 27 -15.72 14.67 15.87
C TYR A 27 -16.27 13.26 15.74
N LYS A 28 -17.18 13.08 14.79
CA LYS A 28 -17.67 11.75 14.42
C LYS A 28 -16.76 11.25 13.29
N PRO A 29 -15.88 10.27 13.54
CA PRO A 29 -15.05 9.72 12.48
C PRO A 29 -15.95 9.18 11.36
N PRO A 30 -15.59 9.42 10.09
CA PRO A 30 -16.33 8.85 8.98
C PRO A 30 -16.22 7.33 9.02
N ALA A 31 -17.17 6.66 8.36
CA ALA A 31 -17.07 5.23 8.13
C ALA A 31 -15.74 4.88 7.45
N GLN A 32 -15.07 3.83 7.93
CA GLN A 32 -13.85 3.34 7.30
C GLN A 32 -14.19 2.83 5.89
N LYS A 33 -13.54 3.40 4.88
CA LYS A 33 -13.66 3.00 3.48
C LYS A 33 -12.28 2.68 2.90
N SER A 34 -12.22 1.67 2.05
CA SER A 34 -10.98 1.31 1.34
C SER A 34 -10.73 2.26 0.17
N ILE A 35 -9.46 2.42 -0.21
CA ILE A 35 -9.06 3.27 -1.36
C ILE A 35 -9.78 2.85 -2.65
N GLN A 36 -9.97 1.54 -2.86
CA GLN A 36 -10.70 1.00 -4.01
C GLN A 36 -12.15 1.50 -4.06
N GLU A 37 -12.87 1.40 -2.93
CA GLU A 37 -14.25 1.87 -2.83
C GLU A 37 -14.36 3.38 -3.09
N ILE A 38 -13.42 4.17 -2.56
CA ILE A 38 -13.38 5.63 -2.78
C ILE A 38 -13.21 5.96 -4.27
N GLN A 39 -12.44 5.17 -5.03
CA GLN A 39 -12.22 5.37 -6.46
C GLN A 39 -13.40 4.90 -7.33
N GLU A 40 -14.11 3.86 -6.91
CA GLU A 40 -15.30 3.37 -7.62
C GLU A 40 -16.51 4.28 -7.45
N LEU A 41 -16.61 4.97 -6.30
CA LEU A 41 -17.60 6.01 -6.12
C LEU A 41 -17.42 7.11 -7.17
N ASP A 42 -18.52 7.54 -7.79
CA ASP A 42 -18.54 8.67 -8.74
C ASP A 42 -17.56 8.51 -9.92
N LYS A 43 -17.37 7.28 -10.40
CA LYS A 43 -16.44 6.98 -11.49
C LYS A 43 -16.75 7.77 -12.78
N ASP A 44 -18.01 8.13 -12.98
CA ASP A 44 -18.46 8.90 -14.14
C ASP A 44 -18.16 10.41 -14.02
N ASP A 45 -17.86 10.92 -12.81
CA ASP A 45 -17.60 12.34 -12.57
C ASP A 45 -16.11 12.67 -12.73
N GLU A 46 -15.79 13.47 -13.75
CA GLU A 46 -14.40 13.84 -14.06
C GLU A 46 -13.75 14.72 -12.97
N SER A 47 -14.53 15.61 -12.34
CA SER A 47 -14.01 16.54 -11.33
C SER A 47 -13.64 15.79 -10.05
N LEU A 48 -14.51 14.87 -9.62
CA LEU A 48 -14.27 14.01 -8.47
C LEU A 48 -13.11 13.04 -8.73
N ARG A 49 -12.97 12.50 -9.94
CA ARG A 49 -11.79 11.70 -10.31
C ARG A 49 -10.50 12.50 -10.21
N LYS A 50 -10.44 13.71 -10.77
CA LYS A 50 -9.28 14.60 -10.67
C LYS A 50 -8.95 14.98 -9.23
N TYR A 51 -9.96 15.28 -8.42
CA TYR A 51 -9.79 15.60 -7.01
C TYR A 51 -9.24 14.41 -6.21
N LYS A 52 -9.80 13.21 -6.42
CA LYS A 52 -9.32 11.97 -5.82
C LYS A 52 -7.88 11.67 -6.23
N GLU A 53 -7.55 11.81 -7.51
CA GLU A 53 -6.19 11.63 -8.03
C GLU A 53 -5.19 12.65 -7.46
N ALA A 54 -5.61 13.90 -7.26
CA ALA A 54 -4.77 14.93 -6.66
C ALA A 54 -4.45 14.65 -5.17
N LEU A 55 -5.39 14.07 -4.42
CA LEU A 55 -5.21 13.74 -3.00
C LEU A 55 -4.53 12.39 -2.76
N LEU A 56 -4.96 11.35 -3.48
CA LEU A 56 -4.47 9.98 -3.32
C LEU A 56 -3.20 9.73 -4.15
N GLY A 57 -2.88 10.63 -5.09
CA GLY A 57 -1.94 10.33 -6.17
C GLY A 57 -2.55 9.37 -7.18
N ARG A 58 -1.77 9.00 -8.20
CA ARG A 58 -2.13 7.95 -9.16
C ARG A 58 -2.01 6.58 -8.49
N VAL A 59 -2.87 6.29 -7.52
CA VAL A 59 -3.05 4.94 -6.95
C VAL A 59 -3.94 4.19 -7.91
N ALA A 60 -3.37 3.79 -9.04
CA ALA A 60 -4.09 2.90 -9.91
C ALA A 60 -4.17 1.54 -9.20
N VAL A 61 -5.39 1.02 -9.04
CA VAL A 61 -5.67 -0.43 -8.81
C VAL A 61 -5.33 -1.21 -10.10
N SER A 62 -4.35 -0.74 -10.85
CA SER A 62 -3.71 -1.42 -11.95
C SER A 62 -2.66 -2.36 -11.37
N ALA A 63 -2.27 -3.38 -12.15
CA ALA A 63 -1.13 -4.24 -11.82
C ALA A 63 0.00 -3.39 -11.23
N VAL A 64 0.25 -3.58 -9.93
CA VAL A 64 1.24 -2.81 -9.17
C VAL A 64 2.64 -3.14 -9.68
N ASP A 65 2.81 -4.37 -10.17
CA ASP A 65 4.04 -4.89 -10.72
C ASP A 65 3.74 -5.91 -11.81
N LYS A 66 4.64 -6.02 -12.80
CA LYS A 66 4.69 -7.13 -13.75
C LYS A 66 6.14 -7.58 -13.87
N THR A 67 6.40 -8.82 -13.48
CA THR A 67 7.71 -9.45 -13.60
C THR A 67 7.64 -10.65 -14.53
N ASP A 68 8.56 -10.72 -15.48
CA ASP A 68 8.68 -11.79 -16.48
C ASP A 68 10.04 -12.49 -16.29
N TYR A 69 10.02 -13.82 -16.17
CA TYR A 69 11.21 -14.65 -15.95
C TYR A 69 11.47 -15.55 -17.16
N MET A 70 12.55 -15.28 -17.90
CA MET A 70 12.96 -16.14 -19.02
C MET A 70 13.61 -17.41 -18.49
N VAL A 71 12.87 -18.52 -18.52
CA VAL A 71 13.35 -19.83 -18.06
C VAL A 71 14.21 -20.52 -19.15
N GLY A 72 14.00 -20.17 -20.43
CA GLY A 72 14.75 -20.72 -21.57
C GLY A 72 14.07 -21.93 -22.23
N SER A 73 14.76 -22.55 -23.18
CA SER A 73 14.25 -23.71 -23.94
C SER A 73 14.78 -25.01 -23.35
N TYR A 74 13.87 -25.94 -23.03
CA TYR A 74 14.19 -27.23 -22.42
C TYR A 74 13.78 -28.39 -23.33
N GLY A 75 14.67 -29.36 -23.50
CA GLY A 75 14.37 -30.59 -24.24
C GLY A 75 13.56 -31.60 -23.41
N PRO A 76 12.87 -32.56 -24.03
CA PRO A 76 12.15 -33.60 -23.29
C PRO A 76 13.12 -34.47 -22.50
N ARG A 77 12.89 -34.61 -21.19
CA ARG A 77 13.62 -35.52 -20.30
C ARG A 77 12.66 -36.13 -19.28
N ALA A 78 13.04 -37.25 -18.67
CA ALA A 78 12.23 -37.92 -17.66
C ALA A 78 12.30 -37.24 -16.28
N GLU A 79 13.41 -36.55 -15.97
CA GLU A 79 13.64 -35.84 -14.71
C GLU A 79 13.10 -34.40 -14.75
N GLU A 80 12.66 -33.86 -13.62
CA GLU A 80 12.03 -32.54 -13.55
C GLU A 80 13.06 -31.41 -13.64
N TYR A 81 12.80 -30.36 -14.43
CA TYR A 81 13.69 -29.19 -14.51
C TYR A 81 13.55 -28.28 -13.29
N GLU A 82 14.70 -27.89 -12.74
CA GLU A 82 14.79 -26.91 -11.66
C GLU A 82 15.37 -25.60 -12.21
N PHE A 83 14.67 -24.51 -11.94
CA PHE A 83 15.10 -23.16 -12.29
C PHE A 83 14.97 -22.28 -11.05
N LEU A 84 16.02 -21.51 -10.75
CA LEU A 84 16.05 -20.58 -9.63
C LEU A 84 15.98 -19.15 -10.18
N THR A 85 14.93 -18.43 -9.81
CA THR A 85 14.82 -17.00 -10.07
C THR A 85 15.92 -16.24 -9.31
N PRO A 86 16.38 -15.08 -9.82
CA PRO A 86 17.27 -14.21 -9.07
C PRO A 86 16.66 -13.81 -7.72
N MET A 87 17.52 -13.46 -6.77
CA MET A 87 17.09 -13.01 -5.45
C MET A 87 16.37 -11.67 -5.56
N GLU A 88 15.10 -11.64 -5.13
CA GLU A 88 14.31 -10.41 -5.02
C GLU A 88 14.06 -10.04 -3.56
N GLU A 89 14.07 -8.74 -3.26
CA GLU A 89 13.69 -8.23 -1.94
C GLU A 89 12.18 -8.00 -1.87
N ALA A 90 11.52 -8.61 -0.87
CA ALA A 90 10.12 -8.35 -0.61
C ALA A 90 9.88 -6.87 -0.30
N PRO A 91 8.80 -6.25 -0.83
CA PRO A 91 8.54 -4.83 -0.61
C PRO A 91 8.26 -4.56 0.87
N LYS A 92 8.91 -3.52 1.40
CA LYS A 92 8.85 -3.13 2.82
C LYS A 92 8.16 -1.77 2.95
N GLY A 93 7.43 -1.56 4.04
CA GLY A 93 6.80 -0.28 4.37
C GLY A 93 5.30 -0.40 4.65
N MET A 94 4.72 0.63 5.25
CA MET A 94 3.30 0.62 5.64
C MET A 94 2.36 0.56 4.42
N LEU A 95 2.76 1.13 3.28
CA LEU A 95 1.98 1.17 2.04
C LEU A 95 2.04 -0.15 1.25
N ALA A 96 3.09 -0.96 1.44
CA ALA A 96 3.27 -2.26 0.77
C ALA A 96 2.71 -3.43 1.58
N ARG A 97 2.15 -3.17 2.76
CA ARG A 97 1.45 -4.19 3.56
C ARG A 97 0.00 -4.23 3.13
N GLY A 98 -0.46 -5.39 2.72
CA GLY A 98 -1.79 -5.56 2.18
C GLY A 98 -1.95 -6.93 1.54
N SER A 99 -3.13 -7.16 0.98
CA SER A 99 -3.44 -8.35 0.19
C SER A 99 -3.27 -8.05 -1.29
N TYR A 100 -2.46 -8.85 -1.94
CA TYR A 100 -2.15 -8.80 -3.37
C TYR A 100 -2.80 -9.98 -4.04
N ASN A 101 -3.49 -9.72 -5.16
CA ASN A 101 -3.91 -10.77 -6.08
C ASN A 101 -2.87 -10.87 -7.20
N ILE A 102 -2.24 -12.04 -7.33
CA ILE A 102 -1.18 -12.31 -8.28
C ILE A 102 -1.70 -13.28 -9.33
N LYS A 103 -1.46 -12.92 -10.59
CA LYS A 103 -1.78 -13.76 -11.75
C LYS A 103 -0.47 -14.24 -12.35
N SER A 104 -0.25 -15.54 -12.30
CA SER A 104 0.95 -16.19 -12.82
C SER A 104 0.60 -16.95 -14.09
N ARG A 105 1.50 -16.91 -15.07
CA ARG A 105 1.33 -17.57 -16.37
C ARG A 105 2.66 -18.11 -16.88
N PHE A 106 2.66 -19.36 -17.31
CA PHE A 106 3.74 -19.96 -18.08
C PHE A 106 3.39 -19.94 -19.57
N THR A 107 4.23 -19.29 -20.35
CA THR A 107 4.09 -19.18 -21.81
C THR A 107 5.47 -19.24 -22.47
N ASP A 108 5.49 -19.53 -23.77
CA ASP A 108 6.70 -19.67 -24.60
C ASP A 108 6.61 -18.76 -25.84
N ASP A 109 7.64 -18.71 -26.69
CA ASP A 109 7.72 -17.85 -27.89
C ASP A 109 6.59 -18.15 -28.91
N ASP A 110 6.13 -19.41 -28.94
CA ASP A 110 4.95 -19.85 -29.72
C ASP A 110 3.61 -19.30 -29.18
N LYS A 111 3.62 -18.52 -28.08
CA LYS A 111 2.45 -17.97 -27.38
C LYS A 111 1.49 -19.03 -26.80
N THR A 112 1.96 -20.27 -26.66
CA THR A 112 1.20 -21.33 -26.01
C THR A 112 0.99 -20.99 -24.53
N ASP A 113 -0.24 -21.11 -24.05
CA ASP A 113 -0.54 -21.04 -22.62
C ASP A 113 -0.35 -22.43 -22.01
N HIS A 114 0.76 -22.64 -21.30
CA HIS A 114 1.03 -23.92 -20.66
C HIS A 114 0.28 -24.05 -19.33
N LEU A 115 0.23 -22.96 -18.56
CA LEU A 115 -0.47 -22.91 -17.29
C LEU A 115 -0.71 -21.45 -16.90
N SER A 116 -1.93 -21.13 -16.49
CA SER A 116 -2.31 -19.84 -15.93
C SER A 116 -3.09 -20.04 -14.64
N TRP A 117 -2.70 -19.35 -13.56
CA TRP A 117 -3.38 -19.44 -12.27
C TRP A 117 -3.31 -18.13 -11.49
N GLU A 118 -4.21 -17.99 -10.54
CA GLU A 118 -4.32 -16.81 -9.68
C GLU A 118 -4.20 -17.22 -8.22
N TRP A 119 -3.48 -16.43 -7.43
CA TRP A 119 -3.27 -16.67 -6.01
C TRP A 119 -3.20 -15.35 -5.25
N ASN A 120 -3.43 -15.43 -3.94
CA ASN A 120 -3.43 -14.24 -3.08
C ASN A 120 -2.24 -14.30 -2.12
N LEU A 121 -1.49 -13.20 -2.04
CA LEU A 121 -0.39 -13.02 -1.11
C LEU A 121 -0.72 -11.88 -0.15
N THR A 122 -0.59 -12.10 1.15
CA THR A 122 -0.75 -11.04 2.14
C THR A 122 0.60 -10.71 2.77
N ILE A 123 1.08 -9.49 2.54
CA ILE A 123 2.32 -8.99 3.17
C ILE A 123 1.97 -8.38 4.53
N LYS A 124 2.49 -8.97 5.60
CA LYS A 124 2.31 -8.52 6.99
C LYS A 124 3.62 -8.01 7.57
N LYS A 125 3.53 -7.27 8.67
CA LYS A 125 4.70 -6.83 9.44
C LYS A 125 5.42 -8.01 10.10
N GLU A 126 4.64 -8.98 10.57
CA GLU A 126 5.10 -10.12 11.35
C GLU A 126 4.76 -11.40 10.59
N TRP A 127 5.68 -12.36 10.66
CA TRP A 127 5.47 -13.70 10.16
C TRP A 127 4.53 -14.45 11.13
N LYS A 128 3.62 -15.26 10.59
CA LYS A 128 2.88 -16.21 11.42
C LYS A 128 3.75 -17.45 11.59
N ASP A 129 3.90 -17.90 12.82
CA ASP A 129 4.52 -19.20 13.16
C ASP A 129 3.70 -20.35 12.54
#